data_AF-A0A7X9HUM7-F1
#
_entry.id   AF-A0A7X9HUM7-F1
#
_cell.length_a   1.000
_cell.length_b   1.000
_cell.length_c   1.000
_cell.angle_alpha   90.00
_cell.angle_beta   90.00
_cell.angle_gamma   90.00
#
_symmetry.space_group_name_H-M   'P 1'
#
loop_
_entity.id
_entity.type
_entity.pdbx_description
1 polymer ?
#
loop_
_entity_poly.entity_id
_entity_poly.type
_entity_poly.pdbx_seq_one_letter_code
_entity_poly.pdbx_strand_id
1 'polypeptide(L)'
;MNDWSNTFSFSTSWNVSRHESGIEIIEEIINLGFKKIELNYKVTEDMAAEILPLVEKGIISITSVHNVFPRTDNPEFSTDSIFLANIDTEKRKDAVRITEKTIDMANLFGADSIVLHTSQIPVPVNYDNMLKELYKQGKRNTTEYNKVKDEFISYRNSVSQKYVELTCQSLEEICNYVEKKGYSNILGIENRFRCHQIPDFHEAEYLLEKLKNLPVYFWYDIGHGIIQDLMGIMDNPGGVYKLMSRLYGVHIH
;
A
#
# COMPACT_ATOMS: atom_id res chain seq x y z
N MET A 1 -21.86 -19.23 -16.00
CA MET A 1 -21.43 -18.56 -14.75
C MET A 1 -20.36 -17.56 -15.15
N ASN A 2 -20.46 -16.31 -14.69
CA ASN A 2 -19.39 -15.35 -14.94
C ASN A 2 -18.08 -15.91 -14.33
N ASP A 3 -17.03 -15.98 -15.14
CA ASP A 3 -15.70 -16.49 -14.76
C ASP A 3 -14.95 -15.43 -13.94
N TRP A 4 -15.45 -15.15 -12.73
CA TRP A 4 -14.86 -14.19 -11.80
C TRP A 4 -13.42 -14.57 -11.42
N SER A 5 -13.09 -15.87 -11.52
CA SER A 5 -11.76 -16.43 -11.25
C SER A 5 -10.65 -15.90 -12.17
N ASN A 6 -11.01 -15.36 -13.33
CA ASN A 6 -10.10 -14.65 -14.23
C ASN A 6 -10.18 -13.12 -14.12
N THR A 7 -11.20 -12.57 -13.45
CA THR A 7 -11.38 -11.13 -13.26
C THR A 7 -10.67 -10.61 -12.01
N PHE A 8 -10.78 -11.33 -10.89
CA PHE A 8 -10.24 -10.89 -9.61
C PHE A 8 -8.97 -11.63 -9.23
N SER A 9 -8.09 -10.92 -8.52
CA SER A 9 -6.96 -11.50 -7.82
C SER A 9 -7.29 -11.68 -6.35
N PHE A 10 -6.87 -12.80 -5.75
CA PHE A 10 -7.08 -13.07 -4.34
C PHE A 10 -5.81 -12.75 -3.55
N SER A 11 -5.90 -11.88 -2.54
CA SER A 11 -4.74 -11.50 -1.74
C SER A 11 -4.44 -12.56 -0.67
N THR A 12 -3.18 -12.98 -0.56
CA THR A 12 -2.75 -13.89 0.50
C THR A 12 -2.85 -13.26 1.89
N SER A 13 -3.13 -11.95 2.00
CA SER A 13 -3.43 -11.28 3.28
C SER A 13 -4.54 -11.99 4.06
N TRP A 14 -5.46 -12.65 3.35
CA TRP A 14 -6.60 -13.37 3.93
C TRP A 14 -6.21 -14.64 4.68
N ASN A 15 -5.18 -15.38 4.25
CA ASN A 15 -4.81 -16.67 4.84
C ASN A 15 -3.35 -16.84 5.26
N VAL A 16 -2.43 -15.96 4.86
CA VAL A 16 -0.99 -16.09 5.15
C VAL A 16 -0.68 -16.27 6.63
N SER A 17 -1.50 -15.72 7.54
CA SER A 17 -1.30 -15.87 8.99
C SER A 17 -1.76 -17.22 9.57
N ARG A 18 -2.40 -18.08 8.77
CA ARG A 18 -2.88 -19.42 9.18
C ARG A 18 -1.95 -20.55 8.76
N HIS A 19 -0.95 -20.26 7.93
CA HIS A 19 -0.08 -21.25 7.32
C HIS A 19 1.40 -20.94 7.56
N GLU A 20 2.22 -21.99 7.55
CA GLU A 20 3.68 -21.89 7.56
C GLU A 20 4.28 -22.24 6.18
N SER A 21 3.51 -22.90 5.30
CA SER A 21 3.90 -23.28 3.95
C SER A 21 3.25 -22.38 2.89
N GLY A 22 4.04 -22.00 1.88
CA GLY A 22 3.56 -21.27 0.72
C GLY A 22 2.64 -22.12 -0.16
N ILE A 23 2.88 -23.43 -0.25
CA ILE A 23 2.01 -24.36 -1.00
C ILE A 23 0.61 -24.39 -0.41
N GLU A 24 0.48 -24.54 0.91
CA GLU A 24 -0.84 -24.59 1.57
C GLU A 24 -1.65 -23.31 1.37
N ILE A 25 -0.98 -22.14 1.44
CA ILE A 25 -1.60 -20.84 1.14
C ILE A 25 -2.24 -20.85 -0.24
N ILE A 26 -1.49 -21.32 -1.24
CA ILE A 26 -1.93 -21.31 -2.64
C ILE A 26 -3.00 -22.37 -2.88
N GLU A 27 -2.88 -23.56 -2.29
CA GLU A 27 -3.88 -24.62 -2.42
C GLU A 27 -5.25 -24.18 -1.87
N GLU A 28 -5.30 -23.50 -0.72
CA GLU A 28 -6.55 -22.95 -0.18
C GLU A 28 -7.18 -21.95 -1.15
N ILE A 29 -6.39 -21.06 -1.75
CA ILE A 29 -6.86 -20.06 -2.73
C ILE A 29 -7.36 -20.72 -4.03
N ILE A 30 -6.65 -21.74 -4.52
CA ILE A 30 -7.07 -22.51 -5.71
C ILE A 30 -8.40 -23.24 -5.42
N ASN A 31 -8.56 -23.81 -4.23
CA ASN A 31 -9.78 -24.51 -3.83
C ASN A 31 -10.99 -23.56 -3.72
N LEU A 32 -10.76 -22.26 -3.50
CA LEU A 32 -11.79 -21.21 -3.61
C LEU A 32 -12.11 -20.83 -5.07
N GLY A 33 -11.34 -21.33 -6.03
CA GLY A 33 -11.52 -21.14 -7.47
C GLY A 33 -10.63 -20.07 -8.09
N PHE A 34 -9.74 -19.41 -7.33
CA PHE A 34 -8.91 -18.33 -7.85
C PHE A 34 -7.61 -18.85 -8.48
N LYS A 35 -7.20 -18.22 -9.58
CA LYS A 35 -5.91 -18.48 -10.25
C LYS A 35 -4.98 -17.27 -10.26
N LYS A 36 -5.53 -16.08 -10.09
CA LYS A 36 -4.80 -14.82 -9.96
C LYS A 36 -4.65 -14.46 -8.50
N ILE A 37 -3.44 -14.10 -8.09
CA ILE A 37 -3.09 -13.95 -6.68
C ILE A 37 -2.28 -12.67 -6.48
N GLU A 38 -2.53 -11.99 -5.37
CA GLU A 38 -1.63 -10.99 -4.83
C GLU A 38 -0.85 -11.58 -3.66
N LEU A 39 0.47 -11.45 -3.67
CA LEU A 39 1.31 -11.88 -2.55
C LEU A 39 1.47 -10.74 -1.54
N ASN A 40 0.95 -10.95 -0.33
CA ASN A 40 1.04 -9.99 0.77
C ASN A 40 2.47 -9.87 1.35
N TYR A 41 2.77 -8.74 1.99
CA TYR A 41 4.05 -8.44 2.66
C TYR A 41 4.41 -9.39 3.82
N LYS A 42 3.48 -10.25 4.26
CA LYS A 42 3.71 -11.27 5.28
C LYS A 42 4.25 -12.59 4.74
N VAL A 43 4.23 -12.80 3.42
CA VAL A 43 4.77 -14.02 2.79
C VAL A 43 6.29 -14.05 3.00
N THR A 44 6.80 -15.09 3.64
CA THR A 44 8.24 -15.24 3.95
C THR A 44 9.04 -15.65 2.72
N GLU A 45 10.37 -15.59 2.82
CA GLU A 45 11.26 -16.07 1.76
C GLU A 45 11.08 -17.57 1.49
N ASP A 46 10.92 -18.39 2.55
CA ASP A 46 10.64 -19.83 2.42
C ASP A 46 9.30 -20.09 1.72
N MET A 47 8.24 -19.39 2.12
CA MET A 47 6.94 -19.48 1.44
C MET A 47 7.04 -19.05 -0.03
N ALA A 48 7.76 -17.96 -0.32
CA ALA A 48 7.97 -17.50 -1.69
C ALA A 48 8.71 -18.57 -2.52
N ALA A 49 9.75 -19.20 -1.97
CA ALA A 49 10.48 -20.27 -2.64
C ALA A 49 9.60 -21.49 -2.96
N GLU A 50 8.64 -21.81 -2.09
CA GLU A 50 7.65 -22.86 -2.33
C GLU A 50 6.59 -22.48 -3.40
N ILE A 51 6.22 -21.19 -3.47
CA ILE A 51 5.21 -20.67 -4.42
C ILE A 51 5.78 -20.58 -5.84
N LEU A 52 7.05 -20.17 -5.99
CA LEU A 52 7.66 -19.89 -7.29
C LEU A 52 7.51 -21.04 -8.32
N PRO A 53 7.75 -22.32 -7.97
CA PRO A 53 7.53 -23.44 -8.91
C PRO A 53 6.08 -23.57 -9.40
N LEU A 54 5.08 -23.11 -8.64
CA LEU A 54 3.68 -23.12 -9.06
C LEU A 54 3.42 -22.05 -10.13
N VAL A 55 4.09 -20.90 -10.01
CA VAL A 55 4.09 -19.82 -11.02
C VAL A 55 4.78 -20.28 -12.29
N GLU A 56 5.98 -20.87 -12.20
CA GLU A 56 6.75 -21.35 -13.35
C GLU A 56 6.01 -22.44 -14.15
N LYS A 57 5.24 -23.29 -13.46
CA LYS A 57 4.38 -24.32 -14.06
C LYS A 57 3.06 -23.77 -14.63
N GLY A 58 2.77 -22.49 -14.43
CA GLY A 58 1.53 -21.86 -14.86
C GLY A 58 0.28 -22.33 -14.10
N ILE A 59 0.45 -22.87 -12.89
CA ILE A 59 -0.66 -23.31 -12.03
C ILE A 59 -1.43 -22.09 -11.50
N ILE A 60 -0.69 -21.04 -11.15
CA ILE A 60 -1.20 -19.75 -10.70
C ILE A 60 -0.50 -18.61 -11.45
N SER A 61 -1.08 -17.42 -11.39
CA SER A 61 -0.50 -16.17 -11.87
C SER A 61 -0.46 -15.16 -10.73
N ILE A 62 0.70 -14.55 -10.50
CA ILE A 62 0.81 -13.44 -9.55
C ILE A 62 0.57 -12.15 -10.32
N THR A 63 -0.42 -11.35 -9.90
CA THR A 63 -0.74 -10.07 -10.55
C THR A 63 -0.09 -8.88 -9.86
N SER A 64 0.07 -9.00 -8.55
CA SER A 64 0.65 -7.97 -7.69
C SER A 64 1.42 -8.60 -6.55
N VAL A 65 2.41 -7.87 -6.05
CA VAL A 65 3.03 -8.13 -4.75
C VAL A 65 2.89 -6.90 -3.87
N HIS A 66 2.74 -7.11 -2.58
CA HIS A 66 2.65 -6.04 -1.61
C HIS A 66 4.01 -5.80 -0.97
N ASN A 67 4.56 -4.59 -1.15
CA ASN A 67 5.84 -4.22 -0.57
C ASN A 67 5.74 -4.13 0.97
N VAL A 68 6.71 -4.63 1.75
CA VAL A 68 7.96 -5.30 1.32
C VAL A 68 7.74 -6.80 1.12
N PHE A 69 8.18 -7.32 -0.03
CA PHE A 69 8.09 -8.74 -0.37
C PHE A 69 9.43 -9.29 -0.90
N PRO A 70 9.92 -10.45 -0.41
CA PRO A 70 9.40 -11.21 0.72
C PRO A 70 9.45 -10.46 2.05
N ARG A 71 8.72 -10.99 3.05
CA ARG A 71 8.60 -10.42 4.38
C ARG A 71 9.97 -10.10 4.98
N THR A 72 10.04 -8.95 5.64
CA THR A 72 11.14 -8.53 6.50
C THR A 72 10.63 -8.31 7.92
N ASP A 73 11.42 -8.70 8.91
CA ASP A 73 11.13 -8.41 10.33
C ASP A 73 11.74 -7.09 10.81
N ASN A 74 12.41 -6.34 9.92
CA ASN A 74 12.93 -5.01 10.24
C ASN A 74 11.77 -4.00 10.43
N PRO A 75 11.57 -3.44 11.64
CA PRO A 75 10.46 -2.54 11.92
C PRO A 75 10.54 -1.22 11.14
N GLU A 76 11.73 -0.81 10.69
CA GLU A 76 11.92 0.38 9.85
C GLU A 76 11.24 0.22 8.46
N PHE A 77 10.96 -1.02 8.04
CA PHE A 77 10.26 -1.33 6.79
C PHE A 77 8.82 -1.80 7.00
N SER A 78 8.28 -1.62 8.21
CA SER A 78 6.89 -1.95 8.50
C SER A 78 5.92 -1.04 7.73
N THR A 79 4.69 -1.53 7.55
CA THR A 79 3.59 -0.82 6.89
C THR A 79 3.15 0.48 7.57
N ASP A 80 3.64 0.70 8.79
CA ASP A 80 3.35 1.82 9.67
C ASP A 80 4.64 2.55 10.08
N SER A 81 5.63 2.60 9.18
CA SER A 81 6.87 3.37 9.36
C SER A 81 6.89 4.61 8.46
N ILE A 82 7.88 5.49 8.66
CA ILE A 82 8.08 6.67 7.79
C ILE A 82 8.61 6.24 6.41
N PHE A 83 9.26 5.07 6.33
CA PHE A 83 9.66 4.37 5.11
C PHE A 83 10.26 5.26 4.01
N LEU A 84 9.58 5.47 2.87
CA LEU A 84 10.08 6.26 1.73
C LEU A 84 10.21 7.76 2.05
N ALA A 85 9.57 8.24 3.11
CA ALA A 85 9.67 9.63 3.53
C ALA A 85 10.66 9.83 4.69
N ASN A 86 11.53 8.84 4.99
CA ASN A 86 12.41 8.94 6.14
C ASN A 86 13.32 10.18 6.02
N ILE A 87 13.38 11.00 7.07
CA ILE A 87 14.18 12.24 7.06
C ILE A 87 15.67 11.95 7.11
N ASP A 88 16.05 10.79 7.66
CA ASP A 88 17.41 10.28 7.61
C ASP A 88 17.67 9.71 6.21
N THR A 89 18.62 10.31 5.50
CA THR A 89 18.96 9.95 4.13
C THR A 89 19.44 8.51 3.99
N GLU A 90 20.17 7.96 4.96
CA GLU A 90 20.65 6.58 4.86
C GLU A 90 19.50 5.58 5.08
N LYS A 91 18.62 5.85 6.06
CA LYS A 91 17.41 5.05 6.23
C LYS A 91 16.46 5.13 5.04
N ARG A 92 16.37 6.28 4.38
CA ARG A 92 15.57 6.46 3.16
C ARG A 92 16.16 5.68 1.99
N LYS A 93 17.49 5.68 1.81
CA LYS A 93 18.17 4.82 0.84
C LYS A 93 17.95 3.34 1.12
N ASP A 94 17.91 2.93 2.39
CA ASP A 94 17.56 1.56 2.76
C ASP A 94 16.13 1.19 2.35
N ALA A 95 15.17 2.10 2.54
CA ALA A 95 13.78 1.93 2.10
C ALA A 95 13.67 1.80 0.56
N VAL A 96 14.46 2.57 -0.19
CA VAL A 96 14.57 2.42 -1.65
C VAL A 96 15.15 1.05 -2.00
N ARG A 97 16.30 0.66 -1.44
CA ARG A 97 16.96 -0.62 -1.71
C ARG A 97 16.08 -1.85 -1.43
N ILE A 98 15.31 -1.83 -0.34
CA ILE A 98 14.42 -2.95 -0.02
C ILE A 98 13.21 -3.00 -0.97
N THR A 99 12.77 -1.85 -1.49
CA THR A 99 11.73 -1.79 -2.53
C THR A 99 12.27 -2.27 -3.88
N GLU A 100 13.51 -1.95 -4.23
CA GLU A 100 14.20 -2.49 -5.42
C GLU A 100 14.27 -4.03 -5.38
N LYS A 101 14.56 -4.62 -4.21
CA LYS A 101 14.52 -6.07 -4.01
C LYS A 101 13.11 -6.64 -4.23
N THR A 102 12.08 -5.94 -3.72
CA THR A 102 10.68 -6.32 -3.97
C THR A 102 10.36 -6.30 -5.46
N ILE A 103 10.87 -5.33 -6.20
CA ILE A 103 10.69 -5.24 -7.66
C ILE A 103 11.39 -6.38 -8.39
N ASP A 104 12.64 -6.71 -8.04
CA ASP A 104 13.32 -7.87 -8.63
C ASP A 104 12.52 -9.16 -8.37
N MET A 105 11.96 -9.31 -7.17
CA MET A 105 11.11 -10.45 -6.82
C MET A 105 9.77 -10.43 -7.55
N ALA A 106 9.14 -9.27 -7.72
CA ALA A 106 7.93 -9.11 -8.51
C ALA A 106 8.16 -9.59 -9.96
N ASN A 107 9.27 -9.19 -10.59
CA ASN A 107 9.63 -9.65 -11.93
C ASN A 107 9.88 -11.15 -11.98
N LEU A 108 10.58 -11.71 -11.00
CA LEU A 108 10.82 -13.15 -10.91
C LEU A 108 9.51 -13.95 -10.87
N PHE A 109 8.50 -13.43 -10.17
CA PHE A 109 7.17 -14.02 -10.06
C PHE A 109 6.22 -13.63 -11.20
N GLY A 110 6.69 -12.82 -12.17
CA GLY A 110 5.88 -12.34 -13.29
C GLY A 110 4.76 -11.37 -12.89
N ALA A 111 4.88 -10.70 -11.75
CA ALA A 111 3.90 -9.74 -11.26
C ALA A 111 4.05 -8.37 -11.94
N ASP A 112 2.94 -7.85 -12.48
CA ASP A 112 2.93 -6.57 -13.21
C ASP A 112 2.98 -5.35 -12.28
N SER A 113 2.63 -5.52 -11.00
CA SER A 113 2.43 -4.38 -10.10
C SER A 113 2.95 -4.61 -8.69
N ILE A 114 3.41 -3.52 -8.07
CA ILE A 114 3.88 -3.48 -6.68
C ILE A 114 2.98 -2.52 -5.91
N VAL A 115 2.27 -3.01 -4.92
CA VAL A 115 1.45 -2.18 -4.02
C VAL A 115 2.33 -1.62 -2.90
N LEU A 116 2.27 -0.32 -2.68
CA LEU A 116 3.14 0.44 -1.78
C LEU A 116 2.34 1.11 -0.68
N HIS A 117 2.70 0.78 0.56
CA HIS A 117 2.53 1.71 1.67
C HIS A 117 3.72 2.66 1.67
N THR A 118 3.50 3.94 1.35
CA THR A 118 4.62 4.84 1.06
C THR A 118 5.30 5.38 2.33
N SER A 119 4.51 5.95 3.25
CA SER A 119 5.04 6.64 4.43
C SER A 119 3.95 7.05 5.42
N GLN A 120 4.37 7.71 6.50
CA GLN A 120 3.47 8.37 7.45
C GLN A 120 4.11 9.62 8.03
N ILE A 121 3.28 10.47 8.61
CA ILE A 121 3.68 11.66 9.36
C ILE A 121 3.86 11.26 10.83
N PRO A 122 5.06 11.44 11.41
CA PRO A 122 5.23 11.35 12.86
C PRO A 122 4.33 12.36 13.56
N VAL A 123 3.52 11.89 14.49
CA VAL A 123 2.55 12.73 15.22
C VAL A 123 2.94 12.84 16.70
N PRO A 124 2.75 13.99 17.35
CA PRO A 124 3.08 14.19 18.77
C PRO A 124 2.15 13.41 19.71
N VAL A 125 0.94 13.09 19.25
CA VAL A 125 -0.06 12.31 19.98
C VAL A 125 -0.77 11.37 19.01
N ASN A 126 -1.39 10.30 19.53
CA ASN A 126 -2.09 9.32 18.70
C ASN A 126 -3.49 9.80 18.29
N TYR A 127 -3.54 10.79 17.39
CA TYR A 127 -4.77 11.36 16.85
C TYR A 127 -5.70 10.30 16.24
N ASP A 128 -5.14 9.30 15.57
CA ASP A 128 -5.90 8.21 14.95
C ASP A 128 -6.73 7.45 15.99
N ASN A 129 -6.10 7.02 17.09
CA ASN A 129 -6.81 6.33 18.17
C ASN A 129 -7.81 7.26 18.87
N MET A 130 -7.44 8.52 19.13
CA MET A 130 -8.33 9.49 19.77
C MET A 130 -9.62 9.70 18.95
N LEU A 131 -9.49 9.90 17.64
CA LEU A 131 -10.64 10.08 16.74
C LEU A 131 -11.49 8.82 16.65
N LYS A 132 -10.87 7.63 16.55
CA LYS A 132 -11.58 6.35 16.51
C LYS A 132 -12.36 6.08 17.80
N GLU A 133 -11.78 6.36 18.97
CA GLU A 133 -12.47 6.19 20.25
C GLU A 133 -13.64 7.16 20.42
N LEU A 134 -13.47 8.44 20.08
CA LEU A 134 -14.58 9.40 20.10
C LEU A 134 -15.69 9.01 19.13
N TYR A 135 -15.34 8.51 17.94
CA TYR A 135 -16.32 8.00 16.98
C TYR A 135 -17.12 6.83 17.55
N LYS A 136 -16.45 5.82 18.16
CA LYS A 136 -17.11 4.67 18.80
C LYS A 136 -18.06 5.08 19.93
N GLN A 137 -17.76 6.18 20.63
CA GLN A 137 -18.61 6.76 21.67
C GLN A 137 -19.81 7.55 21.11
N GLY A 138 -20.00 7.60 19.79
CA GLY A 138 -21.06 8.38 19.15
C GLY A 138 -20.82 9.89 19.19
N LYS A 139 -19.59 10.33 19.48
CA LYS A 139 -19.25 11.76 19.64
C LYS A 139 -18.88 12.45 18.32
N ARG A 140 -19.15 11.83 17.17
CA ARG A 140 -18.97 12.47 15.85
C ARG A 140 -19.76 13.79 15.84
N ASN A 141 -19.16 14.85 15.32
CA ASN A 141 -19.72 16.22 15.26
C ASN A 141 -19.89 16.93 16.61
N THR A 142 -19.33 16.42 17.70
CA THR A 142 -19.25 17.16 18.98
C THR A 142 -18.09 18.16 18.96
N THR A 143 -18.12 19.14 19.85
CA THR A 143 -17.00 20.08 20.07
C THR A 143 -15.71 19.35 20.44
N GLU A 144 -15.80 18.28 21.23
CA GLU A 144 -14.66 17.45 21.63
C GLU A 144 -14.02 16.79 20.41
N TYR A 145 -14.83 16.19 19.53
CA TYR A 145 -14.36 15.57 18.30
C TYR A 145 -13.73 16.57 17.34
N ASN A 146 -14.42 17.68 17.08
CA ASN A 146 -13.93 18.71 16.17
C ASN A 146 -12.62 19.31 16.66
N LYS A 147 -12.45 19.50 17.98
CA LYS A 147 -11.18 19.98 18.55
C LYS A 147 -10.01 19.06 18.18
N VAL A 148 -10.14 17.74 18.40
CA VAL A 148 -9.08 16.78 18.08
C VAL A 148 -8.81 16.72 16.58
N LYS A 149 -9.88 16.73 15.77
CA LYS A 149 -9.78 16.69 14.31
C LYS A 149 -9.09 17.94 13.76
N ASP A 150 -9.50 19.12 14.19
CA ASP A 150 -8.96 20.39 13.70
C ASP A 150 -7.50 20.58 14.14
N GLU A 151 -7.15 20.15 15.37
CA GLU A 151 -5.76 20.09 15.85
C GLU A 151 -4.92 19.17 14.95
N PHE A 152 -5.42 17.97 14.64
CA PHE A 152 -4.74 17.04 13.75
C PHE A 152 -4.56 17.60 12.34
N ILE A 153 -5.62 18.13 11.72
CA ILE A 153 -5.57 18.69 10.36
C ILE A 153 -4.59 19.87 10.31
N SER A 154 -4.62 20.76 11.31
CA SER A 154 -3.68 21.89 11.39
C SER A 154 -2.23 21.40 11.48
N TYR A 155 -1.97 20.39 12.33
CA TYR A 155 -0.65 19.79 12.45
C TYR A 155 -0.22 19.15 11.13
N ARG A 156 -1.05 18.29 10.54
CA ARG A 156 -0.79 17.60 9.27
C ARG A 156 -0.41 18.59 8.17
N ASN A 157 -1.23 19.61 7.95
CA ASN A 157 -0.99 20.62 6.92
C ASN A 157 0.33 21.39 7.11
N SER A 158 0.79 21.54 8.36
CA SER A 158 2.05 22.23 8.65
C SER A 158 3.31 21.42 8.33
N VAL A 159 3.20 20.08 8.22
CA VAL A 159 4.38 19.19 8.08
C VAL A 159 4.31 18.22 6.90
N SER A 160 3.12 17.92 6.36
CA SER A 160 2.91 16.85 5.36
C SER A 160 3.72 17.07 4.08
N GLN A 161 3.80 18.31 3.60
CA GLN A 161 4.52 18.64 2.36
C GLN A 161 5.93 18.05 2.36
N LYS A 162 6.67 18.16 3.46
CA LYS A 162 8.03 17.61 3.56
C LYS A 162 8.06 16.11 3.30
N TYR A 163 7.14 15.35 3.91
CA TYR A 163 7.11 13.90 3.80
C TYR A 163 6.61 13.43 2.43
N VAL A 164 5.66 14.17 1.84
CA VAL A 164 5.21 13.94 0.46
C VAL A 164 6.35 14.16 -0.53
N GLU A 165 7.12 15.24 -0.38
CA GLU A 165 8.29 15.54 -1.23
C GLU A 165 9.37 14.46 -1.15
N LEU A 166 9.67 13.97 0.06
CA LEU A 166 10.62 12.88 0.24
C LEU A 166 10.11 11.58 -0.40
N THR A 167 8.81 11.32 -0.29
CA THR A 167 8.16 10.17 -0.96
C THR A 167 8.32 10.27 -2.48
N CYS A 168 8.09 11.45 -3.08
CA CYS A 168 8.32 11.67 -4.51
C CYS A 168 9.76 11.32 -4.92
N GLN A 169 10.75 11.84 -4.20
CA GLN A 169 12.17 11.59 -4.50
C GLN A 169 12.51 10.10 -4.48
N SER A 170 12.03 9.37 -3.47
CA SER A 170 12.24 7.93 -3.40
C SER A 170 11.53 7.17 -4.51
N LEU A 171 10.30 7.56 -4.88
CA LEU A 171 9.59 6.96 -6.01
C LEU A 171 10.30 7.23 -7.35
N GLU A 172 10.87 8.42 -7.55
CA GLU A 172 11.70 8.74 -8.72
C GLU A 172 12.94 7.83 -8.79
N GLU A 173 13.67 7.66 -7.68
CA GLU A 173 14.82 6.75 -7.60
C GLU A 173 14.43 5.30 -7.93
N ILE A 174 13.31 4.82 -7.38
CA ILE A 174 12.79 3.47 -7.65
C ILE A 174 12.39 3.33 -9.12
N CYS A 175 11.72 4.32 -9.72
CA CYS A 175 11.36 4.27 -11.14
C CYS A 175 12.59 4.24 -12.05
N ASN A 176 13.64 5.00 -11.71
CA ASN A 176 14.92 4.94 -12.44
C ASN A 176 15.56 3.54 -12.34
N TYR A 177 15.40 2.84 -11.22
CA TYR A 177 15.84 1.45 -11.08
C TYR A 177 15.06 0.51 -12.00
N VAL A 178 13.73 0.61 -12.03
CA VAL A 178 12.85 -0.17 -12.92
C VAL A 178 13.27 0.02 -14.39
N GLU A 179 13.44 1.29 -14.82
CA GLU A 179 13.86 1.62 -16.18
C GLU A 179 15.25 1.04 -16.50
N LYS A 180 16.22 1.22 -15.60
CA LYS A 180 17.59 0.71 -15.78
C LYS A 180 17.65 -0.81 -15.92
N LYS A 181 16.74 -1.53 -15.26
CA LYS A 181 16.62 -2.99 -15.36
C LYS A 181 15.87 -3.44 -16.61
N GLY A 182 15.23 -2.53 -17.34
CA GLY A 182 14.36 -2.86 -18.47
C GLY A 182 13.08 -3.57 -18.04
N TYR A 183 12.66 -3.38 -16.78
CA TYR A 183 11.42 -3.94 -16.26
C TYR A 183 10.22 -3.08 -16.66
N SER A 184 9.02 -3.66 -16.56
CA SER A 184 7.77 -2.98 -16.93
C SER A 184 6.78 -2.85 -15.77
N ASN A 185 7.19 -3.17 -14.54
CA ASN A 185 6.29 -3.12 -13.40
C ASN A 185 5.84 -1.69 -13.09
N ILE A 186 4.62 -1.59 -12.59
CA ILE A 186 4.04 -0.34 -12.13
C ILE A 186 4.06 -0.27 -10.60
N LEU A 187 4.14 0.95 -10.07
CA LEU A 187 4.09 1.23 -8.64
C LEU A 187 2.71 1.77 -8.26
N GLY A 188 1.98 1.02 -7.44
CA GLY A 188 0.66 1.40 -6.92
C GLY A 188 0.77 2.04 -5.54
N ILE A 189 0.52 3.34 -5.42
CA ILE A 189 0.48 4.04 -4.12
C ILE A 189 -0.90 3.88 -3.48
N GLU A 190 -0.97 3.26 -2.31
CA GLU A 190 -2.23 2.91 -1.65
C GLU A 190 -2.70 3.98 -0.65
N ASN A 191 -3.98 4.38 -0.68
CA ASN A 191 -4.54 5.16 0.43
C ASN A 191 -4.59 4.33 1.72
N ARG A 192 -4.46 5.01 2.85
CA ARG A 192 -4.06 4.36 4.10
C ARG A 192 -5.15 4.37 5.18
N PHE A 193 -5.09 3.40 6.09
CA PHE A 193 -6.06 3.19 7.16
C PHE A 193 -6.01 4.25 8.28
N ARG A 194 -4.82 4.76 8.61
CA ARG A 194 -4.65 5.70 9.73
C ARG A 194 -4.55 7.14 9.28
N CYS A 195 -5.14 8.05 10.06
CA CYS A 195 -5.27 9.45 9.65
C CYS A 195 -3.94 10.15 9.37
N HIS A 196 -2.84 9.71 9.98
CA HIS A 196 -1.48 10.29 9.84
C HIS A 196 -0.64 9.62 8.75
N GLN A 197 -1.13 8.57 8.10
CA GLN A 197 -0.41 7.92 7.01
C GLN A 197 -0.54 8.73 5.70
N ILE A 198 0.40 8.52 4.79
CA ILE A 198 0.45 9.17 3.47
C ILE A 198 0.31 8.06 2.41
N PRO A 199 -0.42 8.30 1.30
CA PRO A 199 -1.13 9.53 0.98
C PRO A 199 -2.58 9.56 1.48
N ASP A 200 -3.09 10.76 1.76
CA ASP A 200 -4.51 11.07 1.59
C ASP A 200 -4.85 11.37 0.11
N PHE A 201 -6.10 11.68 -0.23
CA PHE A 201 -6.49 11.89 -1.64
C PHE A 201 -5.87 13.15 -2.25
N HIS A 202 -5.64 14.22 -1.48
CA HIS A 202 -5.02 15.44 -1.97
C HIS A 202 -3.52 15.25 -2.19
N GLU A 203 -2.87 14.55 -1.28
CA GLU A 203 -1.46 14.19 -1.39
C GLU A 203 -1.24 13.20 -2.54
N ALA A 204 -2.16 12.24 -2.75
CA ALA A 204 -2.13 11.34 -3.89
C ALA A 204 -2.25 12.10 -5.22
N GLU A 205 -3.16 13.07 -5.31
CA GLU A 205 -3.30 13.93 -6.50
C GLU A 205 -1.98 14.67 -6.79
N TYR A 206 -1.37 15.27 -5.75
CA TYR A 206 -0.09 15.95 -5.87
C TYR A 206 1.05 15.00 -6.31
N LEU A 207 1.17 13.83 -5.67
CA LEU A 207 2.17 12.80 -5.98
C LEU A 207 2.07 12.36 -7.44
N LEU A 208 0.87 12.06 -7.91
CA LEU A 208 0.64 11.54 -9.26
C LEU A 208 0.85 12.60 -10.34
N GLU A 209 0.52 13.87 -10.08
CA GLU A 209 0.81 14.96 -11.01
C GLU A 209 2.32 15.19 -11.11
N LYS A 210 3.03 15.19 -9.97
CA LYS A 210 4.48 15.34 -9.95
C LYS A 210 5.20 14.20 -10.67
N LEU A 211 4.71 12.97 -10.50
CA LEU A 211 5.28 11.74 -11.07
C LEU A 211 4.56 11.31 -12.37
N LYS A 212 3.94 12.24 -13.11
CA LYS A 212 3.05 11.89 -14.24
C LYS A 212 3.70 11.18 -15.42
N ASN A 213 5.01 11.32 -15.58
CA ASN A 213 5.77 10.66 -16.65
C ASN A 213 6.41 9.35 -16.20
N LEU A 214 6.15 8.91 -14.96
CA LEU A 214 6.69 7.69 -14.37
C LEU A 214 5.56 6.66 -14.20
N PRO A 215 5.87 5.36 -14.13
CA PRO A 215 4.88 4.28 -13.98
C PRO A 215 4.32 4.19 -12.55
N VAL A 216 3.93 5.34 -11.98
CA VAL A 216 3.33 5.46 -10.65
C VAL A 216 1.84 5.72 -10.81
N TYR A 217 1.04 4.95 -10.10
CA TYR A 217 -0.43 4.98 -10.19
C TYR A 217 -1.05 4.90 -8.80
N PHE A 218 -2.31 5.30 -8.70
CA PHE A 218 -3.08 5.15 -7.49
C PHE A 218 -3.59 3.72 -7.34
N TRP A 219 -3.54 3.20 -6.11
CA TRP A 219 -4.14 1.94 -5.70
C TRP A 219 -5.19 2.22 -4.64
N TYR A 220 -6.46 1.92 -4.92
CA TYR A 220 -7.55 2.32 -4.03
C TYR A 220 -7.97 1.18 -3.11
N ASP A 221 -7.77 1.35 -1.82
CA ASP A 221 -8.38 0.52 -0.79
C ASP A 221 -9.71 1.14 -0.32
N ILE A 222 -10.80 0.43 -0.61
CA ILE A 222 -12.16 0.86 -0.26
C ILE A 222 -12.34 0.93 1.26
N GLY A 223 -11.83 -0.06 1.99
CA GLY A 223 -11.97 -0.14 3.45
C GLY A 223 -11.26 1.01 4.14
N HIS A 224 -10.04 1.33 3.69
CA HIS A 224 -9.29 2.49 4.18
C HIS A 224 -10.03 3.80 3.89
N GLY A 225 -10.54 3.97 2.67
CA GLY A 225 -11.30 5.15 2.26
C GLY A 225 -12.55 5.38 3.12
N ILE A 226 -13.31 4.32 3.41
CA ILE A 226 -14.49 4.39 4.28
C ILE A 226 -14.10 4.84 5.70
N ILE A 227 -13.06 4.24 6.29
CA ILE A 227 -12.67 4.55 7.67
C ILE A 227 -12.19 6.00 7.79
N GLN A 228 -11.42 6.49 6.83
CA GLN A 228 -10.95 7.88 6.82
C GLN A 228 -12.09 8.90 6.64
N ASP A 229 -13.11 8.56 5.84
CA ASP A 229 -14.30 9.39 5.66
C ASP A 229 -15.20 9.42 6.90
N LEU A 230 -15.36 8.27 7.57
CA LEU A 230 -16.04 8.22 8.87
C LEU A 230 -15.31 9.07 9.92
N MET A 231 -13.98 9.15 9.85
CA MET A 231 -13.18 10.06 10.68
C MET A 231 -13.22 11.53 10.22
N GLY A 232 -13.85 11.83 9.08
CA GLY A 232 -13.90 13.17 8.51
C GLY A 232 -12.54 13.71 8.07
N ILE A 233 -11.60 12.82 7.74
CA ILE A 233 -10.24 13.15 7.28
C ILE A 233 -10.19 13.22 5.75
N MET A 234 -10.90 12.31 5.07
CA MET A 234 -10.92 12.23 3.61
C MET A 234 -12.36 12.34 3.11
N ASP A 235 -12.54 12.90 1.91
CA ASP A 235 -13.82 12.90 1.19
C ASP A 235 -13.91 11.62 0.34
N ASN A 236 -14.67 10.61 0.80
CA ASN A 236 -14.84 9.36 0.09
C ASN A 236 -16.30 9.16 -0.36
N PRO A 237 -16.59 8.86 -1.64
CA PRO A 237 -15.66 8.62 -2.74
C PRO A 237 -15.22 9.87 -3.52
N GLY A 238 -15.61 11.09 -3.09
CA GLY A 238 -15.40 12.32 -3.86
C GLY A 238 -13.95 12.57 -4.27
N GLY A 239 -12.99 12.30 -3.38
CA GLY A 239 -11.56 12.39 -3.66
C GLY A 239 -11.05 11.33 -4.64
N VAL A 240 -11.56 10.10 -4.57
CA VAL A 240 -11.18 9.02 -5.49
C VAL A 240 -11.53 9.37 -6.94
N TYR A 241 -12.68 10.04 -7.16
CA TYR A 241 -13.09 10.43 -8.52
C TYR A 241 -12.09 11.34 -9.22
N LYS A 242 -11.31 12.13 -8.47
CA LYS A 242 -10.24 12.98 -9.02
C LYS A 242 -9.02 12.17 -9.46
N LEU A 243 -8.82 11.00 -8.86
CA LEU A 243 -7.69 10.11 -9.11
C LEU A 243 -7.98 9.04 -10.18
N MET A 244 -9.22 8.95 -10.68
CA MET A 244 -9.70 7.89 -11.57
C MET A 244 -8.86 7.72 -12.85
N SER A 245 -8.31 8.81 -13.40
CA SER A 245 -7.48 8.76 -14.61
C SER A 245 -6.13 8.07 -14.40
N ARG A 246 -5.72 7.89 -13.14
CA ARG A 246 -4.46 7.28 -12.72
C ARG A 246 -4.68 6.12 -11.74
N LEU A 247 -5.92 5.63 -11.61
CA LEU A 247 -6.25 4.46 -10.81
C LEU A 247 -5.83 3.18 -11.56
N TYR A 248 -5.06 2.30 -10.92
CA TYR A 248 -4.60 1.05 -11.53
C TYR A 248 -5.16 -0.19 -10.83
N GLY A 249 -5.25 -0.16 -9.50
CA GLY A 249 -5.71 -1.30 -8.69
C GLY A 249 -6.72 -0.90 -7.64
N VAL A 250 -7.50 -1.87 -7.18
CA VAL A 250 -8.51 -1.69 -6.13
C VAL A 250 -8.47 -2.88 -5.16
N HIS A 251 -8.39 -2.59 -3.86
CA HIS A 251 -8.61 -3.57 -2.79
C HIS A 251 -10.06 -3.52 -2.32
N ILE A 252 -10.67 -4.71 -2.26
CA ILE A 252 -12.03 -4.94 -1.76
C ILE A 252 -11.90 -5.88 -0.56
N HIS A 253 -12.38 -5.42 0.59
CA HIS A 253 -12.36 -6.13 1.87
C HIS A 253 -13.70 -6.78 2.17
#